data_AF-A0AA38GRQ5-F1
#
_entry.id   AF-A0AA38GRQ5-F1
#
_cell.length_a   1.000
_cell.length_b   1.000
_cell.length_c   1.000
_cell.angle_alpha   90.00
_cell.angle_beta   90.00
_cell.angle_gamma   90.00
#
_symmetry.space_group_name_H-M   'P 1'
#
loop_
_entity.id
_entity.type
_entity.pdbx_description
1 polymer ?
#
loop_
_entity_poly.entity_id
_entity_poly.type
_entity_poly.pdbx_seq_one_letter_code
_entity_poly.pdbx_strand_id
1 'polypeptide(L)'
;MAETGTGKLSQVSYLEWNPWDGPIAGDKHYKISFKWNTNFGEPGAFLITNKHPREFFLKSLTIDVPGGAKLGFRCNSWITPEQIDKNDRVFFANKSHLPDETPEGLKALRSQDLIQLRGTGTGQRKDSDRIYDYDVYNDLGNPDKDPKLRREVIGGSEDLPYPRRCRTGRPPTKRDPASESPSSASSIFVPPDERFPHAHYSDIVSHTLEASLSTIVPTIQSIFSPEFKSLDDIKELYVRGLQSPQNSVKSIGKAFKSPFRFVAELLDKAEDSPIINFERPQVFDADENAWRTDEEFARQTLSGVSPVVIQCLQVTQIAFVLNVLISCKKQRRLKENVLWVFLIVFQKFPPSSSLDAEEYGPQQSSITAQHIEKYLEGLSVSQAIKSKRLFLLDYHDIYIPYTARINSRSDDVKTYASRSVFFLTRDGTLKPVAIELSLGATKDSKPERNVYTPGEDGTEEGALWLLAKTNVRINEAGYHQVIGHWLLTHAIIEPIIIATHRQLSRMHPVYKLLIPHFLNTMDANQTARQSLLAAGGFVETNFSSSVYSMQMSSKAYKKWRFNEQALPSDLLK
;
A
#
# COMPACT_ATOMS: atom_id res chain seq x y z
N MET A 1 11.29 29.91 43.64
CA MET A 1 12.24 29.23 42.72
C MET A 1 11.47 28.97 41.44
N ALA A 2 11.95 29.43 40.29
CA ALA A 2 11.28 29.15 39.03
C ALA A 2 11.23 27.62 38.82
N GLU A 3 10.03 27.07 38.69
CA GLU A 3 9.83 25.66 38.41
C GLU A 3 10.44 25.34 37.04
N THR A 4 11.54 24.58 37.02
CA THR A 4 12.30 24.28 35.80
C THR A 4 11.56 23.33 34.85
N GLY A 5 10.33 22.89 35.18
CA GLY A 5 9.57 21.89 34.42
C GLY A 5 10.23 20.51 34.35
N THR A 6 11.27 20.29 35.18
CA THR A 6 12.05 19.05 35.25
C THR A 6 11.73 18.34 36.56
N GLY A 7 11.27 17.10 36.47
CA GLY A 7 10.99 16.24 37.62
C GLY A 7 12.27 15.94 38.42
N LYS A 8 12.08 15.50 39.67
CA LYS A 8 13.20 15.05 40.52
C LYS A 8 13.79 13.76 39.92
N LEU A 9 15.11 13.66 39.90
CA LEU A 9 15.82 12.43 39.52
C LEU A 9 16.17 11.61 40.77
N SER A 10 15.98 10.30 40.69
CA SER A 10 16.44 9.37 41.74
C SER A 10 17.95 9.17 41.64
N GLN A 11 18.51 8.41 42.58
CA GLN A 11 19.84 7.84 42.36
C GLN A 11 19.82 6.87 41.17
N VAL A 12 20.93 6.79 40.44
CA VAL A 12 21.10 5.84 39.33
C VAL A 12 21.15 4.42 39.91
N SER A 13 20.37 3.53 39.30
CA SER A 13 20.40 2.10 39.59
C SER A 13 20.99 1.35 38.40
N TYR A 14 21.81 0.35 38.70
CA TYR A 14 22.45 -0.49 37.70
C TYR A 14 21.79 -1.86 37.71
N LEU A 15 21.53 -2.37 36.50
CA LEU A 15 21.18 -3.76 36.30
C LEU A 15 22.42 -4.49 35.81
N GLU A 16 22.89 -5.47 36.56
CA GLU A 16 23.93 -6.36 36.09
C GLU A 16 23.32 -7.40 35.15
N TRP A 17 23.86 -7.44 33.94
CA TRP A 17 23.48 -8.39 32.90
C TRP A 17 24.74 -9.08 32.38
N ASN A 18 24.68 -10.40 32.20
CA ASN A 18 25.76 -11.18 31.63
C ASN A 18 25.92 -10.88 30.12
N PRO A 19 27.06 -10.32 29.67
CA PRO A 19 27.29 -9.97 28.26
C PRO A 19 27.39 -11.17 27.32
N TRP A 20 27.50 -12.38 27.87
CA TRP A 20 27.58 -13.66 27.15
C TRP A 20 26.24 -14.38 27.02
N ASP A 21 25.16 -13.79 27.57
CA ASP A 21 23.82 -14.28 27.33
C ASP A 21 23.51 -14.12 25.83
N GLY A 22 23.60 -15.24 25.10
CA GLY A 22 23.21 -15.30 23.69
C GLY A 22 21.73 -14.91 23.50
N PRO A 23 21.31 -14.65 22.26
CA PRO A 23 19.90 -14.45 21.96
C PRO A 23 19.11 -15.68 22.44
N ILE A 24 18.15 -15.47 23.35
CA ILE A 24 17.26 -16.52 23.82
C ILE A 24 15.94 -16.39 23.06
N ALA A 25 15.36 -17.52 22.65
CA ALA A 25 13.98 -17.56 22.20
C ALA A 25 13.06 -17.25 23.39
N GLY A 26 12.67 -15.97 23.53
CA GLY A 26 11.70 -15.51 24.54
C GLY A 26 12.19 -14.37 25.42
N ASP A 27 11.36 -14.02 26.41
CA ASP A 27 11.57 -12.86 27.26
C ASP A 27 12.36 -13.19 28.52
N LYS A 28 13.38 -12.38 28.80
CA LYS A 28 14.10 -12.40 30.07
C LYS A 28 13.55 -11.34 31.02
N HIS A 29 13.41 -11.73 32.28
CA HIS A 29 12.96 -10.85 33.35
C HIS A 29 14.12 -10.60 34.31
N TYR A 30 14.35 -9.33 34.61
CA TYR A 30 15.41 -8.91 35.53
C TYR A 30 14.80 -8.14 36.69
N LYS A 31 15.39 -8.29 37.87
CA LYS A 31 15.01 -7.52 39.05
C LYS A 31 15.99 -6.36 39.23
N ILE A 32 15.45 -5.17 39.42
CA ILE A 32 16.19 -3.94 39.71
C ILE A 32 15.52 -3.23 40.88
N SER A 33 16.32 -2.63 41.74
CA SER A 33 15.85 -1.84 42.88
C SER A 33 16.29 -0.39 42.71
N PHE A 34 15.37 0.55 42.92
CA PHE A 34 15.68 1.98 42.89
C PHE A 34 15.59 2.57 44.29
N LYS A 35 16.51 3.47 44.61
CA LYS A 35 16.52 4.22 45.87
C LYS A 35 16.01 5.64 45.59
N TRP A 36 14.88 5.99 46.19
CA TRP A 36 14.34 7.35 46.16
C TRP A 36 13.75 7.71 47.53
N ASN A 37 13.72 9.01 47.84
CA ASN A 37 13.28 9.54 49.13
C ASN A 37 11.77 9.79 49.17
N THR A 38 11.19 9.97 50.37
CA THR A 38 9.74 10.16 50.55
C THR A 38 9.19 11.42 49.89
N ASN A 39 10.02 12.43 49.66
CA ASN A 39 9.64 13.65 48.96
C ASN A 39 9.83 13.57 47.42
N PHE A 40 10.18 12.40 46.86
CA PHE A 40 10.33 12.18 45.42
C PHE A 40 9.00 12.35 44.67
N GLY A 41 7.88 11.95 45.29
CA GLY A 41 6.58 11.88 44.65
C GLY A 41 6.35 10.54 43.93
N GLU A 42 5.36 10.50 43.04
CA GLU A 42 5.08 9.33 42.19
C GLU A 42 6.00 9.33 40.96
N PRO A 43 6.73 8.23 40.67
CA PRO A 43 7.51 8.12 39.44
C PRO A 43 6.61 8.23 38.20
N GLY A 44 6.94 9.15 37.28
CA GLY A 44 6.16 9.35 36.04
C GLY A 44 6.88 8.91 34.76
N ALA A 45 8.21 8.80 34.82
CA ALA A 45 9.08 8.39 33.72
C ALA A 45 10.35 7.74 34.28
N PHE A 46 11.07 6.99 33.44
CA PHE A 46 12.45 6.60 33.71
C PHE A 46 13.33 6.87 32.49
N LEU A 47 14.61 7.12 32.77
CA LEU A 47 15.67 7.24 31.78
C LEU A 47 16.48 5.94 31.79
N ILE A 48 16.88 5.49 30.61
CA ILE A 48 17.76 4.33 30.45
C ILE A 48 18.90 4.64 29.49
N THR A 49 20.10 4.24 29.91
CA THR A 49 21.34 4.33 29.14
C THR A 49 21.87 2.91 28.98
N ASN A 50 22.11 2.48 27.74
CA ASN A 50 22.68 1.17 27.47
C ASN A 50 24.21 1.24 27.44
N LYS A 51 24.85 0.85 28.55
CA LYS A 51 26.31 0.72 28.64
C LYS A 51 26.86 -0.55 28.00
N HIS A 52 25.98 -1.47 27.60
CA HIS A 52 26.36 -2.72 26.97
C HIS A 52 26.66 -2.49 25.47
N PRO A 53 27.67 -3.18 24.88
CA PRO A 53 28.06 -2.97 23.49
C PRO A 53 27.03 -3.44 22.45
N ARG A 54 26.01 -4.20 22.87
CA ARG A 54 24.92 -4.69 22.00
C ARG A 54 23.60 -4.01 22.36
N GLU A 55 22.78 -3.76 21.34
CA GLU A 55 21.40 -3.34 21.52
C GLU A 55 20.53 -4.47 22.12
N PHE A 56 19.44 -4.08 22.76
CA PHE A 56 18.42 -5.01 23.23
C PHE A 56 17.03 -4.40 23.08
N PHE A 57 16.00 -5.24 22.94
CA PHE A 57 14.62 -4.81 22.87
C PHE A 57 13.99 -4.76 24.27
N LEU A 58 13.70 -3.56 24.77
CA LEU A 58 13.05 -3.38 26.06
C LEU A 58 11.54 -3.47 25.91
N LYS A 59 10.92 -4.52 26.48
CA LYS A 59 9.46 -4.69 26.45
C LYS A 59 8.74 -3.81 27.46
N SER A 60 9.10 -3.91 28.73
CA SER A 60 8.42 -3.16 29.81
C SER A 60 9.27 -3.03 31.08
N LEU A 61 8.85 -2.11 31.95
CA LEU A 61 9.28 -2.01 33.34
C LEU A 61 8.03 -2.01 34.23
N THR A 62 8.07 -2.77 35.33
CA THR A 62 7.05 -2.72 36.39
C THR A 62 7.74 -2.42 37.70
N ILE A 63 7.26 -1.40 38.41
CA ILE A 63 7.81 -0.97 39.70
C ILE A 63 6.75 -1.22 40.78
N ASP A 64 7.09 -2.00 41.80
CA ASP A 64 6.32 -2.10 43.02
C ASP A 64 6.59 -0.84 43.87
N VAL A 65 5.57 -0.01 44.10
CA VAL A 65 5.71 1.23 44.89
C VAL A 65 5.27 1.00 46.34
N PRO A 66 5.84 1.75 47.31
CA PRO A 66 5.39 1.70 48.71
C PRO A 66 3.88 1.93 48.81
N GLY A 67 3.18 1.06 49.53
CA GLY A 67 1.71 1.04 49.59
C GLY A 67 1.03 -0.03 48.72
N GLY A 68 1.81 -0.87 48.01
CA GLY A 68 1.32 -2.08 47.34
C GLY A 68 0.79 -1.87 45.92
N ALA A 69 0.82 -0.65 45.40
CA ALA A 69 0.47 -0.38 44.00
C ALA A 69 1.60 -0.79 43.05
N LYS A 70 1.25 -1.09 41.80
CA LYS A 70 2.19 -1.41 40.72
C LYS A 70 2.14 -0.35 39.64
N LEU A 71 3.29 0.23 39.32
CA LEU A 71 3.43 1.19 38.25
C LEU A 71 4.05 0.52 37.02
N GLY A 72 3.32 0.52 35.91
CA GLY A 72 3.74 -0.09 34.65
C GLY A 72 4.21 0.92 33.61
N PHE A 73 5.23 0.54 32.86
CA PHE A 73 5.79 1.26 31.73
C PHE A 73 5.87 0.32 30.53
N ARG A 74 5.13 0.62 29.45
CA ARG A 74 5.18 -0.12 28.19
C ARG A 74 6.20 0.52 27.25
N CYS A 75 7.30 -0.18 27.02
CA CYS A 75 8.46 0.35 26.31
C CYS A 75 8.48 -0.08 24.85
N ASN A 76 8.40 -1.38 24.57
CA ASN A 76 8.45 -1.98 23.22
C ASN A 76 9.38 -1.22 22.26
N SER A 77 10.65 -1.12 22.60
CA SER A 77 11.60 -0.30 21.83
C SER A 77 13.02 -0.84 21.95
N TRP A 78 13.78 -0.69 20.86
CA TRP A 78 15.21 -1.00 20.83
C TRP A 78 16.01 0.04 21.61
N ILE A 79 16.92 -0.42 22.49
CA ILE A 79 17.83 0.44 23.25
C ILE A 79 19.24 0.31 22.68
N THR A 80 19.62 1.32 21.91
CA THR A 80 20.93 1.42 21.27
C THR A 80 22.04 1.66 22.30
N PRO A 81 23.24 1.05 22.13
CA PRO A 81 24.41 1.33 22.96
C PRO A 81 24.78 2.82 23.02
N GLU A 82 25.25 3.28 24.19
CA GLU A 82 25.64 4.68 24.42
C GLU A 82 26.82 5.14 23.55
N GLN A 83 27.62 4.19 23.05
CA GLN A 83 28.72 4.46 22.14
C GLN A 83 28.22 4.90 20.74
N ILE A 84 26.97 4.57 20.40
CA ILE A 84 26.32 4.92 19.13
C ILE A 84 25.38 6.12 19.32
N ASP A 85 24.51 6.08 20.34
CA ASP A 85 23.62 7.19 20.69
C ASP A 85 23.85 7.60 22.15
N LYS A 86 24.37 8.82 22.34
CA LYS A 86 24.69 9.36 23.68
C LYS A 86 23.47 9.89 24.43
N ASN A 87 22.29 9.92 23.79
CA ASN A 87 21.08 10.41 24.42
C ASN A 87 20.47 9.34 25.32
N ASP A 88 20.11 9.74 26.54
CA ASP A 88 19.30 8.89 27.39
C ASP A 88 17.92 8.66 26.78
N ARG A 89 17.45 7.42 26.86
CA ARG A 89 16.13 7.02 26.37
C ARG A 89 15.10 7.20 27.47
N VAL A 90 14.06 7.99 27.20
CA VAL A 90 12.96 8.21 28.12
C VAL A 90 11.78 7.27 27.85
N PHE A 91 11.19 6.74 28.92
CA PHE A 91 9.94 5.99 28.88
C PHE A 91 8.98 6.51 29.96
N PHE A 92 7.72 6.68 29.58
CA PHE A 92 6.68 7.22 30.46
C PHE A 92 5.82 6.10 31.05
N ALA A 93 5.23 6.36 32.22
CA ALA A 93 4.26 5.48 32.82
C ALA A 93 3.04 5.29 31.89
N ASN A 94 2.30 4.19 32.08
CA ASN A 94 1.16 3.85 31.22
C ASN A 94 -0.04 4.81 31.34
N LYS A 95 -0.01 5.78 32.27
CA LYS A 95 -1.04 6.83 32.38
C LYS A 95 -1.07 7.73 31.14
N SER A 96 -2.26 8.18 30.75
CA SER A 96 -2.45 9.05 29.59
C SER A 96 -2.60 10.49 30.02
N HIS A 97 -2.01 11.41 29.26
CA HIS A 97 -2.05 12.84 29.54
C HIS A 97 -2.20 13.63 28.25
N LEU A 98 -3.19 14.53 28.22
CA LEU A 98 -3.19 15.63 27.26
C LEU A 98 -2.01 16.59 27.55
N PRO A 99 -1.61 17.44 26.59
CA PRO A 99 -0.49 18.37 26.78
C PRO A 99 -0.64 19.27 28.03
N ASP A 100 -1.85 19.78 28.27
CA ASP A 100 -2.23 20.63 29.40
C ASP A 100 -2.37 19.85 30.73
N GLU A 101 -2.72 18.58 30.66
CA GLU A 101 -2.80 17.66 31.81
C GLU A 101 -1.47 16.98 32.15
N THR A 102 -0.39 17.31 31.44
CA THR A 102 0.93 16.70 31.69
C THR A 102 1.48 17.20 33.02
N PRO A 103 1.83 16.30 33.97
CA PRO A 103 2.42 16.70 35.24
C PRO A 103 3.65 17.60 35.04
N GLU A 104 3.80 18.66 35.84
CA GLU A 104 4.87 19.66 35.65
C GLU A 104 6.26 19.04 35.53
N GLY A 105 6.56 18.01 36.35
CA GLY A 105 7.84 17.30 36.30
C GLY A 105 8.11 16.49 35.02
N LEU A 106 7.10 16.27 34.17
CA LEU A 106 7.22 15.51 32.92
C LEU A 106 7.20 16.39 31.67
N LYS A 107 6.88 17.69 31.78
CA LYS A 107 6.71 18.57 30.61
C LYS A 107 7.99 18.73 29.79
N ALA A 108 9.14 18.88 30.46
CA ALA A 108 10.43 18.98 29.76
C ALA A 108 10.76 17.67 29.01
N LEU A 109 10.58 16.52 29.66
CA LEU A 109 10.83 15.20 29.07
C LEU A 109 9.90 14.92 27.88
N ARG A 110 8.61 15.26 28.01
CA ARG A 110 7.61 15.15 26.94
C ARG A 110 8.06 15.92 25.69
N SER A 111 8.51 17.16 25.87
CA SER A 111 8.97 18.02 24.78
C SER A 111 10.27 17.52 24.16
N GLN A 112 11.23 17.10 24.99
CA GLN A 112 12.52 16.61 24.53
C GLN A 112 12.40 15.33 23.70
N ASP A 113 11.57 14.36 24.12
CA ASP A 113 11.30 13.13 23.38
C ASP A 113 10.75 13.45 21.97
N LEU A 114 9.78 14.37 21.87
CA LEU A 114 9.23 14.79 20.57
C LEU A 114 10.24 15.57 19.71
N ILE A 115 11.17 16.33 20.31
CA ILE A 115 12.24 17.00 19.55
C ILE A 115 13.20 15.95 18.97
N GLN A 116 13.58 14.94 19.75
CA GLN A 116 14.44 13.85 19.29
C GLN A 116 13.79 13.05 18.16
N LEU A 117 12.50 12.70 18.29
CA LEU A 117 11.75 11.97 17.26
C LEU A 117 11.58 12.77 15.96
N ARG A 118 11.56 14.10 16.02
CA ARG A 118 11.49 14.97 14.84
C ARG A 118 12.82 15.13 14.11
N GLY A 119 13.93 15.10 14.85
CA GLY A 119 15.26 15.38 14.33
C GLY A 119 15.39 16.79 13.72
N THR A 120 16.41 16.97 12.87
CA THR A 120 16.77 18.28 12.30
C THR A 120 16.36 18.48 10.84
N GLY A 121 15.79 17.45 10.20
CA GLY A 121 15.47 17.44 8.76
C GLY A 121 16.67 17.29 7.82
N THR A 122 17.88 17.11 8.35
CA THR A 122 19.13 17.02 7.58
C THR A 122 19.88 15.73 7.87
N GLY A 123 20.86 15.41 7.03
CA GLY A 123 21.74 14.24 7.19
C GLY A 123 21.11 12.92 6.72
N GLN A 124 21.98 11.95 6.45
CA GLN A 124 21.57 10.58 6.13
C GLN A 124 21.15 9.86 7.42
N ARG A 125 20.06 9.10 7.35
CA ARG A 125 19.56 8.32 8.48
C ARG A 125 20.42 7.09 8.71
N LYS A 126 20.70 6.82 9.98
CA LYS A 126 21.44 5.64 10.46
C LYS A 126 20.49 4.60 11.01
N ASP A 127 20.94 3.36 11.09
CA ASP A 127 20.11 2.25 11.61
C ASP A 127 19.62 2.45 13.03
N SER A 128 20.33 3.23 13.85
CA SER A 128 19.93 3.56 15.22
C SER A 128 19.00 4.79 15.31
N ASP A 129 18.83 5.56 14.23
CA ASP A 129 18.09 6.82 14.28
C ASP A 129 16.59 6.55 14.48
N ARG A 130 16.02 7.12 15.55
CA ARG A 130 14.56 7.10 15.80
C ARG A 130 13.87 8.35 15.26
N ILE A 131 14.36 8.85 14.12
CA ILE A 131 13.91 10.10 13.53
C ILE A 131 12.85 9.83 12.47
N TYR A 132 11.67 10.41 12.68
CA TYR A 132 10.54 10.34 11.77
C TYR A 132 10.47 11.65 11.01
N ASP A 133 10.59 11.63 9.69
CA ASP A 133 10.48 12.82 8.86
C ASP A 133 9.99 12.48 7.45
N TYR A 134 9.61 13.50 6.70
CA TYR A 134 8.96 13.34 5.39
C TYR A 134 9.93 13.55 4.24
N ASP A 135 9.71 12.81 3.16
CA ASP A 135 10.35 13.05 1.87
C ASP A 135 9.43 12.57 0.73
N VAL A 136 9.74 12.94 -0.50
CA VAL A 136 9.00 12.58 -1.72
C VAL A 136 9.45 11.23 -2.26
N TYR A 137 8.69 10.64 -3.18
CA TYR A 137 9.09 9.40 -3.85
C TYR A 137 10.06 9.72 -4.99
N ASN A 138 11.32 9.95 -4.62
CA ASN A 138 12.44 10.15 -5.53
C ASN A 138 13.49 9.03 -5.42
N ASP A 139 13.17 7.93 -4.71
CA ASP A 139 14.04 6.79 -4.44
C ASP A 139 13.68 5.53 -5.25
N LEU A 140 12.76 5.65 -6.22
CA LEU A 140 12.30 4.51 -7.04
C LEU A 140 13.17 4.30 -8.30
N GLY A 141 13.84 5.35 -8.79
CA GLY A 141 14.67 5.28 -10.00
C GLY A 141 16.12 4.85 -9.72
N ASN A 142 16.80 4.36 -10.76
CA ASN A 142 18.25 4.07 -10.70
C ASN A 142 18.99 4.56 -11.96
N PRO A 143 18.99 5.87 -12.24
CA PRO A 143 19.58 6.44 -13.45
C PRO A 143 21.10 6.24 -13.56
N ASP A 144 21.80 6.12 -12.43
CA ASP A 144 23.25 5.87 -12.38
C ASP A 144 23.60 4.47 -12.92
N LYS A 145 22.76 3.46 -12.67
CA LYS A 145 22.91 2.11 -13.22
C LYS A 145 22.58 2.07 -14.72
N ASP A 146 21.42 2.58 -15.11
CA ASP A 146 20.96 2.66 -16.50
C ASP A 146 20.05 3.88 -16.67
N PRO A 147 20.28 4.78 -17.64
CA PRO A 147 19.40 5.92 -17.91
C PRO A 147 17.92 5.54 -18.10
N LYS A 148 17.62 4.32 -18.59
CA LYS A 148 16.25 3.80 -18.76
C LYS A 148 15.54 3.53 -17.43
N LEU A 149 16.28 3.41 -16.32
CA LEU A 149 15.74 3.21 -14.97
C LEU A 149 15.47 4.54 -14.26
N ARG A 150 15.62 5.69 -14.94
CA ARG A 150 15.17 6.98 -14.43
C ARG A 150 13.65 6.97 -14.25
N ARG A 151 13.16 7.45 -13.11
CA ARG A 151 11.74 7.68 -12.84
C ARG A 151 11.54 9.12 -12.39
N GLU A 152 10.39 9.68 -12.69
CA GLU A 152 10.03 11.02 -12.24
C GLU A 152 9.82 11.03 -10.72
N VAL A 153 10.17 12.14 -10.09
CA VAL A 153 9.86 12.37 -8.68
C VAL A 153 8.36 12.51 -8.51
N ILE A 154 7.79 11.76 -7.56
CA ILE A 154 6.35 11.79 -7.28
C ILE A 154 6.13 12.36 -5.88
N GLY A 155 5.29 13.39 -5.80
CA GLY A 155 5.07 14.21 -4.62
C GLY A 155 5.85 15.52 -4.68
N GLY A 156 5.22 16.61 -4.22
CA GLY A 156 5.85 17.94 -4.20
C GLY A 156 5.60 18.81 -5.43
N SER A 157 4.86 18.31 -6.42
CA SER A 157 4.39 19.08 -7.58
C SER A 157 2.87 18.94 -7.78
N GLU A 158 2.27 19.88 -8.51
CA GLU A 158 0.85 19.80 -8.91
C GLU A 158 0.61 18.75 -10.00
N ASP A 159 1.62 18.46 -10.81
CA ASP A 159 1.53 17.50 -11.91
C ASP A 159 1.50 16.05 -11.44
N LEU A 160 2.34 15.74 -10.45
CA LEU A 160 2.49 14.43 -9.81
C LEU A 160 2.38 14.56 -8.27
N PRO A 161 1.19 14.91 -7.73
CA PRO A 161 0.99 14.97 -6.29
C PRO A 161 0.98 13.56 -5.71
N TYR A 162 1.46 13.42 -4.47
CA TYR A 162 1.51 12.13 -3.79
C TYR A 162 1.63 12.30 -2.27
N PRO A 163 1.19 11.30 -1.48
CA PRO A 163 1.58 11.17 -0.08
C PRO A 163 3.11 11.23 0.08
N ARG A 164 3.56 11.65 1.27
CA ARG A 164 4.99 11.61 1.62
C ARG A 164 5.35 10.26 2.21
N ARG A 165 6.61 9.87 2.06
CA ARG A 165 7.21 8.68 2.66
C ARG A 165 8.19 9.05 3.77
N CYS A 166 8.69 8.06 4.50
CA CYS A 166 9.76 8.26 5.47
C CYS A 166 11.06 8.74 4.81
N ARG A 167 11.59 9.85 5.28
CA ARG A 167 12.88 10.39 4.84
C ARG A 167 14.03 9.44 5.21
N THR A 168 14.89 9.17 4.24
CA THR A 168 16.11 8.35 4.41
C THR A 168 17.38 9.20 4.28
N GLY A 169 17.35 10.26 3.48
CA GLY A 169 18.42 11.26 3.40
C GLY A 169 19.73 10.76 2.80
N ARG A 170 19.70 9.69 2.00
CA ARG A 170 20.84 9.24 1.19
C ARG A 170 21.20 10.35 0.19
N PRO A 171 22.46 10.40 -0.28
CA PRO A 171 22.87 11.41 -1.24
C PRO A 171 22.08 11.32 -2.56
N PRO A 172 21.98 12.40 -3.33
CA PRO A 172 21.44 12.35 -4.68
C PRO A 172 22.23 11.44 -5.62
N THR A 173 21.59 10.94 -6.67
CA THR A 173 22.28 10.24 -7.77
C THR A 173 23.19 11.19 -8.54
N LYS A 174 24.22 10.65 -9.21
CA LYS A 174 25.16 11.47 -9.99
C LYS A 174 24.53 12.01 -11.27
N ARG A 175 23.66 11.22 -11.92
CA ARG A 175 23.03 11.58 -13.19
C ARG A 175 21.73 12.38 -13.05
N ASP A 176 21.03 12.26 -11.92
CA ASP A 176 19.80 12.99 -11.65
C ASP A 176 19.80 13.50 -10.19
N PRO A 177 20.21 14.75 -9.94
CA PRO A 177 20.25 15.32 -8.59
C PRO A 177 18.89 15.41 -7.88
N ALA A 178 17.77 15.25 -8.60
CA ALA A 178 16.45 15.19 -7.99
C ALA A 178 16.12 13.78 -7.43
N SER A 179 16.82 12.74 -7.91
CA SER A 179 16.66 11.36 -7.46
C SER A 179 17.61 11.03 -6.30
N GLU A 180 17.10 10.33 -5.28
CA GLU A 180 17.90 9.81 -4.18
C GLU A 180 18.65 8.54 -4.63
N SER A 181 19.91 8.38 -4.20
CA SER A 181 20.70 7.20 -4.56
C SER A 181 20.07 5.91 -4.02
N PRO A 182 20.15 4.77 -4.75
CA PRO A 182 19.67 3.49 -4.26
C PRO A 182 20.33 3.07 -2.95
N SER A 183 19.60 2.37 -2.09
CA SER A 183 20.15 1.69 -0.91
C SER A 183 20.63 0.28 -1.24
N SER A 184 21.58 -0.25 -0.48
CA SER A 184 21.83 -1.71 -0.47
C SER A 184 20.76 -2.42 0.36
N ALA A 185 20.50 -3.68 0.08
CA ALA A 185 19.55 -4.51 0.84
C ALA A 185 19.89 -4.57 2.35
N SER A 186 21.16 -4.38 2.71
CA SER A 186 21.65 -4.35 4.10
C SER A 186 21.63 -2.97 4.79
N SER A 187 21.21 -1.90 4.10
CA SER A 187 21.28 -0.51 4.60
C SER A 187 19.94 0.22 4.50
N ILE A 188 18.85 -0.53 4.61
CA ILE A 188 17.49 -0.03 4.50
C ILE A 188 17.11 0.69 5.79
N PHE A 189 17.06 2.03 5.75
CA PHE A 189 16.61 2.79 6.91
C PHE A 189 15.09 2.77 7.05
N VAL A 190 14.65 2.32 8.22
CA VAL A 190 13.37 2.62 8.86
C VAL A 190 13.66 2.80 10.35
N PRO A 191 12.96 3.71 11.08
CA PRO A 191 13.17 3.87 12.52
C PRO A 191 13.12 2.51 13.25
N PRO A 192 14.08 2.20 14.16
CA PRO A 192 14.23 0.88 14.75
C PRO A 192 12.95 0.28 15.33
N ASP A 193 12.12 1.12 15.95
CA ASP A 193 10.89 0.70 16.63
C ASP A 193 9.78 0.26 15.65
N GLU A 194 9.92 0.58 14.35
CA GLU A 194 9.02 0.14 13.27
C GLU A 194 9.46 -1.19 12.64
N ARG A 195 10.67 -1.67 12.96
CA ARG A 195 11.21 -2.93 12.42
C ARG A 195 10.55 -4.12 13.12
N PHE A 196 10.37 -5.19 12.37
CA PHE A 196 9.86 -6.43 12.93
C PHE A 196 10.77 -6.99 14.05
N PRO A 197 10.23 -7.39 15.23
CA PRO A 197 11.05 -7.86 16.35
C PRO A 197 11.66 -9.26 16.21
N HIS A 198 11.14 -10.12 15.31
CA HIS A 198 11.45 -11.57 15.32
C HIS A 198 11.91 -12.19 13.99
N ALA A 199 11.96 -11.42 12.92
CA ALA A 199 12.65 -11.72 11.67
C ALA A 199 12.51 -10.47 10.83
N HIS A 200 13.54 -10.05 10.11
CA HIS A 200 13.37 -9.03 9.10
C HIS A 200 12.38 -9.54 8.05
N TYR A 201 11.09 -9.23 8.21
CA TYR A 201 10.06 -9.54 7.21
C TYR A 201 10.40 -8.82 5.90
N SER A 202 11.09 -7.67 5.99
CA SER A 202 11.77 -7.01 4.88
C SER A 202 12.79 -7.90 4.18
N ASP A 203 13.65 -8.61 4.93
CA ASP A 203 14.66 -9.51 4.36
C ASP A 203 14.00 -10.77 3.80
N ILE A 204 12.95 -11.27 4.45
CA ILE A 204 12.15 -12.39 3.94
C ILE A 204 11.46 -11.98 2.65
N VAL A 205 10.67 -10.92 2.60
CA VAL A 205 9.92 -10.56 1.38
C VAL A 205 10.83 -10.00 0.29
N SER A 206 11.84 -9.16 0.58
CA SER A 206 12.73 -8.64 -0.47
C SER A 206 13.64 -9.73 -1.04
N HIS A 207 14.31 -10.53 -0.20
CA HIS A 207 15.15 -11.61 -0.70
C HIS A 207 14.30 -12.75 -1.26
N THR A 208 13.14 -13.06 -0.69
CA THR A 208 12.22 -14.02 -1.31
C THR A 208 11.74 -13.49 -2.64
N LEU A 209 11.26 -12.25 -2.82
CA LEU A 209 10.73 -11.78 -4.10
C LEU A 209 11.83 -11.62 -5.17
N GLU A 210 12.99 -11.05 -4.84
CA GLU A 210 14.11 -10.88 -5.77
C GLU A 210 14.81 -12.20 -6.11
N ALA A 211 15.05 -13.08 -5.13
CA ALA A 211 15.61 -14.41 -5.39
C ALA A 211 14.57 -15.34 -6.05
N SER A 212 13.28 -15.18 -5.72
CA SER A 212 12.19 -15.88 -6.39
C SER A 212 12.17 -15.51 -7.86
N LEU A 213 12.08 -14.23 -8.25
CA LEU A 213 11.95 -13.90 -9.68
C LEU A 213 13.15 -14.31 -10.52
N SER A 214 14.38 -14.05 -10.04
CA SER A 214 15.61 -14.39 -10.77
C SER A 214 15.89 -15.88 -10.87
N THR A 215 15.26 -16.71 -10.02
CA THR A 215 15.43 -18.17 -10.01
C THR A 215 14.21 -18.90 -10.59
N ILE A 216 12.99 -18.40 -10.34
CA ILE A 216 11.72 -19.01 -10.75
C ILE A 216 11.50 -18.88 -12.24
N VAL A 217 11.71 -17.70 -12.84
CA VAL A 217 11.41 -17.50 -14.26
C VAL A 217 12.25 -18.41 -15.15
N PRO A 218 13.58 -18.50 -14.97
CA PRO A 218 14.40 -19.48 -15.71
C PRO A 218 14.02 -20.94 -15.40
N THR A 219 13.60 -21.24 -14.17
CA THR A 219 13.16 -22.60 -13.79
C THR A 219 11.86 -22.99 -14.48
N ILE A 220 10.86 -22.10 -14.50
CA ILE A 220 9.61 -22.29 -15.24
C ILE A 220 9.92 -22.49 -16.72
N GLN A 221 10.77 -21.64 -17.32
CA GLN A 221 11.19 -21.76 -18.72
C GLN A 221 12.00 -23.03 -19.04
N SER A 222 12.56 -23.70 -18.02
CA SER A 222 13.28 -24.97 -18.19
C SER A 222 12.37 -26.20 -18.10
N ILE A 223 11.24 -26.07 -17.38
CA ILE A 223 10.26 -27.15 -17.17
C ILE A 223 9.18 -27.09 -18.24
N PHE A 224 8.67 -25.89 -18.50
CA PHE A 224 7.70 -25.60 -19.53
C PHE A 224 8.41 -25.03 -20.77
N SER A 225 7.76 -25.07 -21.93
CA SER A 225 8.16 -24.18 -23.02
C SER A 225 8.13 -22.72 -22.52
N PRO A 226 8.82 -21.76 -23.16
CA PRO A 226 8.79 -20.34 -22.72
C PRO A 226 7.37 -19.76 -22.58
N GLU A 227 6.37 -20.45 -23.13
CA GLU A 227 4.95 -20.16 -23.03
C GLU A 227 4.18 -21.40 -22.54
N PHE A 228 3.11 -21.18 -21.77
CA PHE A 228 2.14 -22.24 -21.46
C PHE A 228 1.34 -22.60 -22.72
N LYS A 229 1.28 -23.88 -23.05
CA LYS A 229 0.58 -24.39 -24.24
C LYS A 229 -0.88 -24.73 -23.95
N SER A 230 -1.22 -24.94 -22.69
CA SER A 230 -2.56 -25.27 -22.24
C SER A 230 -2.88 -24.70 -20.87
N LEU A 231 -4.17 -24.63 -20.53
CA LEU A 231 -4.59 -24.30 -19.16
C LEU A 231 -4.19 -25.39 -18.17
N ASP A 232 -4.06 -26.64 -18.62
CA ASP A 232 -3.62 -27.75 -17.76
C ASP A 232 -2.16 -27.59 -17.34
N ASP A 233 -1.31 -26.99 -18.18
CA ASP A 233 0.07 -26.64 -17.82
C ASP A 233 0.10 -25.69 -16.60
N ILE A 234 -0.83 -24.74 -16.56
CA ILE A 234 -0.98 -23.79 -15.43
C ILE A 234 -1.50 -24.52 -14.19
N LYS A 235 -2.49 -25.42 -14.35
CA LYS A 235 -3.03 -26.20 -13.23
C LYS A 235 -1.98 -27.12 -12.61
N GLU A 236 -1.11 -27.68 -13.43
CA GLU A 236 -0.04 -28.57 -12.99
C GLU A 236 0.93 -27.89 -12.00
N LEU A 237 1.09 -26.57 -12.08
CA LEU A 237 1.89 -25.80 -11.12
C LEU A 237 1.40 -25.95 -9.68
N TYR A 238 0.08 -26.04 -9.47
CA TYR A 238 -0.53 -26.19 -8.14
C TYR A 238 -0.53 -27.63 -7.64
N VAL A 239 -0.28 -28.59 -8.52
CA VAL A 239 -0.25 -30.03 -8.18
C VAL A 239 1.17 -30.50 -7.93
N ARG A 240 2.10 -30.17 -8.85
CA ARG A 240 3.49 -30.64 -8.80
C ARG A 240 4.44 -29.66 -8.12
N GLY A 241 4.06 -28.39 -8.01
CA GLY A 241 4.98 -27.32 -7.63
C GLY A 241 6.09 -27.11 -8.68
N LEU A 242 7.05 -26.23 -8.38
CA LEU A 242 8.23 -26.03 -9.21
C LEU A 242 9.38 -26.91 -8.73
N GLN A 243 9.79 -27.86 -9.57
CA GLN A 243 10.92 -28.73 -9.30
C GLN A 243 12.26 -28.02 -9.54
N SER A 244 13.29 -28.45 -8.82
CA SER A 244 14.65 -27.97 -8.99
C SER A 244 15.24 -28.43 -10.32
N PRO A 245 15.85 -27.56 -11.14
CA PRO A 245 16.75 -28.01 -12.20
C PRO A 245 17.86 -28.85 -11.55
N GLN A 246 18.15 -30.03 -12.10
CA GLN A 246 18.99 -31.11 -11.53
C GLN A 246 20.42 -30.71 -11.07
N ASN A 247 20.84 -29.44 -11.20
CA ASN A 247 22.14 -28.91 -10.77
C ASN A 247 22.06 -27.61 -9.93
N SER A 248 20.88 -27.12 -9.56
CA SER A 248 20.72 -25.79 -8.94
C SER A 248 20.97 -25.75 -7.42
N VAL A 249 20.81 -26.86 -6.69
CA VAL A 249 21.04 -26.91 -5.22
C VAL A 249 22.49 -26.55 -4.86
N LYS A 250 23.47 -26.97 -5.70
CA LYS A 250 24.90 -26.65 -5.50
C LYS A 250 25.29 -25.20 -5.84
N SER A 251 24.55 -24.53 -6.72
CA SER A 251 24.79 -23.12 -7.07
C SER A 251 24.07 -22.16 -6.12
N ILE A 252 22.84 -22.52 -5.70
CA ILE A 252 22.05 -21.77 -4.71
C ILE A 252 22.78 -21.77 -3.36
N GLY A 253 23.31 -22.91 -2.90
CA GLY A 253 24.08 -22.98 -1.65
C GLY A 253 25.41 -22.19 -1.64
N LYS A 254 25.95 -21.81 -2.80
CA LYS A 254 27.13 -20.93 -2.91
C LYS A 254 26.78 -19.45 -3.00
N ALA A 255 25.61 -19.11 -3.56
CA ALA A 255 25.10 -17.74 -3.62
C ALA A 255 24.40 -17.31 -2.32
N PHE A 256 23.83 -18.26 -1.56
CA PHE A 256 23.21 -18.04 -0.26
C PHE A 256 24.21 -18.26 0.88
N LYS A 257 24.89 -17.18 1.31
CA LYS A 257 25.37 -17.08 2.71
C LYS A 257 24.31 -16.33 3.53
N SER A 258 23.09 -16.90 3.61
CA SER A 258 22.06 -16.35 4.49
C SER A 258 22.30 -16.84 5.93
N PRO A 259 22.28 -15.96 6.95
CA PRO A 259 22.39 -16.36 8.35
C PRO A 259 21.12 -17.04 8.88
N PHE A 260 20.07 -17.18 8.07
CA PHE A 260 18.79 -17.78 8.47
C PHE A 260 18.71 -19.27 8.14
N ARG A 261 18.77 -20.09 9.18
CA ARG A 261 18.73 -21.57 9.15
C ARG A 261 17.47 -22.16 8.49
N PHE A 262 16.35 -21.43 8.48
CA PHE A 262 15.08 -21.89 7.90
C PHE A 262 15.08 -21.98 6.36
N VAL A 263 15.75 -21.06 5.66
CA VAL A 263 15.87 -21.10 4.19
C VAL A 263 16.83 -22.22 3.76
N ALA A 264 17.89 -22.44 4.54
CA ALA A 264 18.79 -23.59 4.35
C ALA A 264 18.06 -24.92 4.61
N GLU A 265 17.22 -25.02 5.64
CA GLU A 265 16.40 -26.21 5.93
C GLU A 265 15.33 -26.49 4.85
N LEU A 266 14.84 -25.47 4.15
CA LEU A 266 13.95 -25.62 2.98
C LEU A 266 14.69 -26.19 1.76
N LEU A 267 15.97 -25.86 1.61
CA LEU A 267 16.83 -26.31 0.50
C LEU A 267 17.49 -27.67 0.77
N ASP A 268 17.81 -28.00 2.02
CA ASP A 268 18.40 -29.29 2.42
C ASP A 268 17.40 -30.46 2.38
N LYS A 269 16.09 -30.18 2.33
CA LYS A 269 15.03 -31.21 2.15
C LYS A 269 14.72 -31.53 0.68
N ALA A 270 15.45 -30.92 -0.26
CA ALA A 270 15.09 -30.88 -1.68
C ALA A 270 15.74 -31.96 -2.56
N GLU A 271 16.09 -33.13 -2.03
CA GLU A 271 16.45 -34.27 -2.90
C GLU A 271 15.19 -34.93 -3.53
N ASP A 272 14.02 -34.82 -2.89
CA ASP A 272 12.75 -35.44 -3.37
C ASP A 272 11.49 -34.54 -3.27
N SER A 273 11.61 -33.23 -3.00
CA SER A 273 10.47 -32.31 -2.82
C SER A 273 10.55 -31.05 -3.70
N PRO A 274 9.43 -30.49 -4.19
CA PRO A 274 9.43 -29.29 -5.02
C PRO A 274 9.99 -28.07 -4.27
N ILE A 275 10.73 -27.18 -4.95
CA ILE A 275 11.32 -25.96 -4.36
C ILE A 275 10.21 -24.99 -3.95
N ILE A 276 9.15 -24.88 -4.75
CA ILE A 276 7.99 -24.03 -4.46
C ILE A 276 6.74 -24.88 -4.62
N ASN A 277 5.97 -24.98 -3.55
CA ASN A 277 4.63 -25.52 -3.60
C ASN A 277 3.64 -24.36 -3.64
N PHE A 278 2.89 -24.23 -4.73
CA PHE A 278 1.83 -23.22 -4.80
C PHE A 278 0.58 -23.75 -4.11
N GLU A 279 0.02 -22.97 -3.19
CA GLU A 279 -1.31 -23.27 -2.68
C GLU A 279 -2.32 -23.21 -3.83
N ARG A 280 -3.17 -24.23 -3.92
CA ARG A 280 -4.23 -24.28 -4.93
C ARG A 280 -5.19 -23.09 -4.70
N PRO A 281 -5.46 -22.27 -5.72
CA PRO A 281 -6.39 -21.15 -5.59
C PRO A 281 -7.79 -21.62 -5.20
N GLN A 282 -8.39 -20.96 -4.20
CA GLN A 282 -9.72 -21.29 -3.66
C GLN A 282 -10.82 -21.27 -4.73
N VAL A 283 -10.65 -20.49 -5.80
CA VAL A 283 -11.60 -20.43 -6.92
C VAL A 283 -11.74 -21.77 -7.66
N PHE A 284 -10.78 -22.68 -7.54
CA PHE A 284 -10.81 -24.01 -8.17
C PHE A 284 -11.43 -25.10 -7.29
N ASP A 285 -11.81 -24.79 -6.05
CA ASP A 285 -12.21 -25.82 -5.07
C ASP A 285 -13.55 -26.46 -5.39
N ALA A 286 -14.53 -25.67 -5.85
CA ALA A 286 -15.85 -26.17 -6.23
C ALA A 286 -15.94 -26.58 -7.70
N ASP A 287 -15.39 -25.76 -8.60
CA ASP A 287 -15.40 -25.98 -10.05
C ASP A 287 -14.15 -25.33 -10.69
N GLU A 288 -13.35 -26.13 -11.39
CA GLU A 288 -12.10 -25.69 -12.01
C GLU A 288 -12.31 -24.66 -13.14
N ASN A 289 -13.52 -24.57 -13.67
CA ASN A 289 -13.89 -23.64 -14.73
C ASN A 289 -14.72 -22.46 -14.23
N ALA A 290 -15.02 -22.38 -12.92
CA ALA A 290 -15.85 -21.33 -12.34
C ALA A 290 -15.36 -19.92 -12.71
N TRP A 291 -14.04 -19.72 -12.72
CA TRP A 291 -13.40 -18.44 -13.07
C TRP A 291 -13.74 -17.94 -14.50
N ARG A 292 -14.16 -18.84 -15.40
CA ARG A 292 -14.54 -18.50 -16.78
C ARG A 292 -15.97 -17.99 -16.88
N THR A 293 -16.82 -18.27 -15.89
CA THR A 293 -18.24 -17.93 -15.92
C THR A 293 -18.47 -16.41 -15.84
N ASP A 294 -19.64 -15.97 -16.28
CA ASP A 294 -20.05 -14.57 -16.17
C ASP A 294 -20.45 -14.22 -14.73
N GLU A 295 -21.01 -15.19 -14.03
CA GLU A 295 -21.44 -15.12 -12.63
C GLU A 295 -20.24 -14.86 -11.72
N GLU A 296 -19.16 -15.65 -11.84
CA GLU A 296 -17.96 -15.45 -11.03
C GLU A 296 -17.23 -14.16 -11.43
N PHE A 297 -17.22 -13.83 -12.72
CA PHE A 297 -16.66 -12.56 -13.18
C PHE A 297 -17.32 -11.36 -12.49
N ALA A 298 -18.66 -11.32 -12.47
CA ALA A 298 -19.39 -10.25 -11.81
C ALA A 298 -19.34 -10.32 -10.28
N ARG A 299 -19.38 -11.51 -9.68
CA ARG A 299 -19.34 -11.69 -8.22
C ARG A 299 -18.04 -11.13 -7.63
N GLN A 300 -16.91 -11.37 -8.28
CA GLN A 300 -15.60 -10.86 -7.83
C GLN A 300 -15.52 -9.32 -7.84
N THR A 301 -16.33 -8.64 -8.64
CA THR A 301 -16.40 -7.17 -8.60
C THR A 301 -17.04 -6.65 -7.30
N LEU A 302 -17.80 -7.48 -6.57
CA LEU A 302 -18.38 -7.15 -5.27
C LEU A 302 -17.68 -7.83 -4.08
N SER A 303 -16.98 -8.94 -4.31
CA SER A 303 -16.47 -9.80 -3.23
C SER A 303 -15.18 -10.54 -3.60
N GLY A 304 -14.47 -10.05 -4.60
CA GLY A 304 -13.14 -10.52 -5.00
C GLY A 304 -12.04 -9.68 -4.37
N VAL A 305 -10.90 -9.61 -5.05
CA VAL A 305 -9.69 -8.93 -4.57
C VAL A 305 -9.82 -7.39 -4.61
N SER A 306 -10.63 -6.84 -5.53
CA SER A 306 -10.82 -5.40 -5.71
C SER A 306 -12.29 -4.96 -5.64
N PRO A 307 -13.02 -5.18 -4.53
CA PRO A 307 -14.47 -5.03 -4.43
C PRO A 307 -14.95 -3.58 -4.18
N VAL A 308 -14.16 -2.58 -4.56
CA VAL A 308 -14.33 -1.16 -4.15
C VAL A 308 -14.35 -0.18 -5.33
N VAL A 309 -14.61 -0.68 -6.55
CA VAL A 309 -14.51 0.14 -7.78
C VAL A 309 -15.84 0.29 -8.51
N ILE A 310 -16.74 -0.69 -8.41
CA ILE A 310 -18.01 -0.68 -9.14
C ILE A 310 -18.94 0.43 -8.66
N GLN A 311 -19.59 1.09 -9.62
CA GLN A 311 -20.48 2.22 -9.36
C GLN A 311 -21.86 1.96 -9.98
N CYS A 312 -22.92 2.46 -9.35
CA CYS A 312 -24.26 2.41 -9.95
C CYS A 312 -24.40 3.50 -11.03
N LEU A 313 -24.90 3.15 -12.22
CA LEU A 313 -25.27 4.14 -13.22
C LEU A 313 -26.53 4.89 -12.75
N GLN A 314 -26.48 6.23 -12.78
CA GLN A 314 -27.54 7.07 -12.22
C GLN A 314 -28.10 8.04 -13.26
N VAL A 315 -29.42 8.28 -13.20
CA VAL A 315 -30.03 9.36 -13.99
C VAL A 315 -29.48 10.69 -13.47
N THR A 316 -29.03 11.56 -14.37
CA THR A 316 -28.73 12.94 -14.01
C THR A 316 -30.02 13.62 -13.57
N GLN A 317 -30.27 13.69 -12.27
CA GLN A 317 -31.12 14.74 -11.75
C GLN A 317 -30.27 16.00 -11.79
N ILE A 318 -30.47 16.82 -12.82
CA ILE A 318 -30.23 18.25 -12.66
C ILE A 318 -31.21 18.65 -11.55
N ALA A 319 -30.75 18.59 -10.30
CA ALA A 319 -31.48 19.18 -9.20
C ALA A 319 -31.74 20.62 -9.63
N PHE A 320 -33.01 20.92 -9.82
CA PHE A 320 -33.53 22.16 -10.36
C PHE A 320 -33.05 23.32 -9.45
N VAL A 321 -31.85 23.85 -9.71
CA VAL A 321 -31.30 25.05 -9.02
C VAL A 321 -32.23 26.26 -9.24
N LEU A 322 -33.19 26.17 -10.17
CA LEU A 322 -34.25 27.16 -10.38
C LEU A 322 -35.09 27.44 -9.12
N ASN A 323 -35.35 26.47 -8.23
CA ASN A 323 -36.17 26.75 -7.04
C ASN A 323 -35.42 27.56 -5.97
N VAL A 324 -34.09 27.47 -5.92
CA VAL A 324 -33.28 28.32 -5.02
C VAL A 324 -33.09 29.71 -5.61
N LEU A 325 -32.92 29.84 -6.94
CA LEU A 325 -32.81 31.15 -7.59
C LEU A 325 -34.10 31.97 -7.53
N ILE A 326 -35.27 31.32 -7.60
CA ILE A 326 -36.58 32.00 -7.45
C ILE A 326 -36.82 32.41 -5.97
N SER A 327 -36.36 31.61 -5.02
CA SER A 327 -36.45 31.94 -3.58
C SER A 327 -35.46 33.06 -3.18
N CYS A 328 -34.22 33.03 -3.70
CA CYS A 328 -33.20 34.05 -3.44
C CYS A 328 -33.49 35.42 -4.07
N LYS A 329 -34.28 35.49 -5.16
CA LYS A 329 -34.79 36.79 -5.66
C LYS A 329 -35.71 37.50 -4.67
N LYS A 330 -36.23 36.81 -3.64
CA LYS A 330 -37.09 37.38 -2.59
C LYS A 330 -36.36 37.80 -1.32
N GLN A 331 -35.06 37.54 -1.18
CA GLN A 331 -34.25 37.99 -0.04
C GLN A 331 -33.00 38.77 -0.49
N ARG A 332 -33.17 40.08 -0.68
CA ARG A 332 -32.06 41.04 -0.69
C ARG A 332 -31.46 41.14 0.71
N ARG A 333 -30.51 40.26 1.05
CA ARG A 333 -29.41 40.45 2.01
C ARG A 333 -28.80 39.08 2.33
N LEU A 334 -27.69 38.76 1.68
CA LEU A 334 -26.63 37.92 2.24
C LEU A 334 -25.34 38.28 1.51
N LYS A 335 -24.42 38.89 2.25
CA LYS A 335 -23.03 39.11 1.86
C LYS A 335 -22.36 37.74 1.73
N GLU A 336 -21.56 37.59 0.68
CA GLU A 336 -20.42 36.67 0.57
C GLU A 336 -20.56 35.32 1.28
N ASN A 337 -21.40 34.46 0.71
CA ASN A 337 -21.23 33.01 0.83
C ASN A 337 -21.25 32.45 -0.59
N VAL A 338 -20.06 32.12 -1.08
CA VAL A 338 -19.86 31.38 -2.33
C VAL A 338 -20.56 30.04 -2.16
N LEU A 339 -21.70 29.89 -2.83
CA LEU A 339 -22.47 28.66 -2.85
C LEU A 339 -21.63 27.61 -3.58
N TRP A 340 -20.99 26.70 -2.85
CA TRP A 340 -20.33 25.53 -3.42
C TRP A 340 -21.41 24.63 -4.03
N VAL A 341 -21.64 24.80 -5.33
CA VAL A 341 -22.42 23.85 -6.12
C VAL A 341 -21.55 22.60 -6.24
N PHE A 342 -21.86 21.58 -5.45
CA PHE A 342 -21.38 20.22 -5.72
C PHE A 342 -22.03 19.79 -7.03
N LEU A 343 -21.31 19.94 -8.14
CA LEU A 343 -21.61 19.25 -9.39
C LEU A 343 -21.32 17.77 -9.15
N ILE A 344 -22.29 17.06 -8.56
CA ILE A 344 -22.31 15.61 -8.57
C ILE A 344 -22.64 15.22 -10.02
N VAL A 345 -21.61 14.87 -10.79
CA VAL A 345 -21.78 14.36 -12.15
C VAL A 345 -22.27 12.92 -12.03
N PHE A 346 -23.57 12.72 -12.18
CA PHE A 346 -24.16 11.38 -12.31
C PHE A 346 -23.77 10.75 -13.64
N GLN A 347 -23.29 9.49 -13.62
CA GLN A 347 -22.92 8.75 -14.83
C GLN A 347 -24.15 8.46 -15.70
N LYS A 348 -24.16 9.05 -16.90
CA LYS A 348 -25.20 8.86 -17.92
C LYS A 348 -24.98 7.57 -18.70
N PHE A 349 -26.01 7.15 -19.44
CA PHE A 349 -25.87 6.15 -20.49
C PHE A 349 -26.05 6.81 -21.87
N PRO A 350 -25.14 6.59 -22.85
CA PRO A 350 -23.90 5.82 -22.72
C PRO A 350 -22.94 6.45 -21.69
N PRO A 351 -22.10 5.65 -21.01
CA PRO A 351 -21.08 6.18 -20.10
C PRO A 351 -20.19 7.21 -20.81
N SER A 352 -19.71 8.20 -20.06
CA SER A 352 -18.85 9.25 -20.61
C SER A 352 -17.57 9.40 -19.80
N SER A 353 -16.45 9.55 -20.50
CA SER A 353 -15.15 9.87 -19.92
C SER A 353 -15.09 11.31 -19.42
N SER A 354 -14.25 11.53 -18.39
CA SER A 354 -13.93 12.84 -17.82
C SER A 354 -12.64 13.46 -18.36
N LEU A 355 -12.03 12.81 -19.35
CA LEU A 355 -10.78 13.24 -19.95
C LEU A 355 -11.00 14.42 -20.93
N ASP A 356 -9.91 15.11 -21.27
CA ASP A 356 -9.96 16.17 -22.26
C ASP A 356 -10.30 15.60 -23.65
N ALA A 357 -11.35 16.12 -24.27
CA ALA A 357 -11.79 15.69 -25.59
C ALA A 357 -10.82 16.08 -26.71
N GLU A 358 -10.07 17.18 -26.53
CA GLU A 358 -9.07 17.62 -27.50
C GLU A 358 -7.85 16.70 -27.48
N GLU A 359 -7.47 16.20 -26.31
CA GLU A 359 -6.30 15.32 -26.14
C GLU A 359 -6.63 13.85 -26.40
N TYR A 360 -7.76 13.35 -25.92
CA TYR A 360 -8.08 11.91 -25.90
C TYR A 360 -9.25 11.52 -26.82
N GLY A 361 -9.78 12.46 -27.59
CA GLY A 361 -10.83 12.21 -28.59
C GLY A 361 -12.25 12.14 -28.00
N PRO A 362 -13.20 11.47 -28.68
CA PRO A 362 -14.61 11.46 -28.27
C PRO A 362 -14.78 10.99 -26.83
N GLN A 363 -15.60 11.63 -26.00
CA GLN A 363 -15.72 11.23 -24.59
C GLN A 363 -16.84 10.20 -24.33
N GLN A 364 -17.79 10.03 -25.26
CA GLN A 364 -18.88 9.08 -25.11
C GLN A 364 -18.45 7.64 -25.43
N SER A 365 -18.85 6.70 -24.59
CA SER A 365 -18.69 5.26 -24.81
C SER A 365 -19.41 4.81 -26.07
N SER A 366 -18.83 3.82 -26.76
CA SER A 366 -19.44 3.13 -27.90
C SER A 366 -20.51 2.11 -27.49
N ILE A 367 -20.73 1.87 -26.19
CA ILE A 367 -21.79 0.98 -25.71
C ILE A 367 -23.16 1.63 -25.97
N THR A 368 -23.99 0.99 -26.78
CA THR A 368 -25.33 1.47 -27.13
C THR A 368 -26.42 0.68 -26.40
N ALA A 369 -27.66 1.19 -26.42
CA ALA A 369 -28.82 0.49 -25.86
C ALA A 369 -29.05 -0.85 -26.58
N GLN A 370 -28.85 -0.91 -27.90
CA GLN A 370 -29.00 -2.12 -28.71
C GLN A 370 -28.06 -3.24 -28.26
N HIS A 371 -26.86 -2.91 -27.76
CA HIS A 371 -25.93 -3.92 -27.23
C HIS A 371 -26.48 -4.60 -25.97
N ILE A 372 -27.15 -3.86 -25.08
CA ILE A 372 -27.44 -4.33 -23.73
C ILE A 372 -28.91 -4.69 -23.46
N GLU A 373 -29.89 -4.08 -24.14
CA GLU A 373 -31.32 -4.22 -23.78
C GLU A 373 -31.83 -5.66 -23.81
N LYS A 374 -31.28 -6.50 -24.69
CA LYS A 374 -31.59 -7.94 -24.76
C LYS A 374 -31.24 -8.71 -23.47
N TYR A 375 -30.37 -8.16 -22.61
CA TYR A 375 -29.94 -8.78 -21.36
C TYR A 375 -30.66 -8.22 -20.11
N LEU A 376 -31.53 -7.21 -20.26
CA LEU A 376 -32.10 -6.46 -19.12
C LEU A 376 -33.48 -6.97 -18.65
N GLU A 377 -33.78 -8.26 -18.86
CA GLU A 377 -35.06 -8.88 -18.45
C GLU A 377 -36.32 -8.11 -18.92
N GLY A 378 -36.28 -7.60 -20.16
CA GLY A 378 -37.36 -6.84 -20.78
C GLY A 378 -37.45 -5.37 -20.36
N LEU A 379 -36.50 -4.85 -19.57
CA LEU A 379 -36.40 -3.42 -19.27
C LEU A 379 -35.67 -2.67 -20.40
N SER A 380 -36.10 -1.44 -20.68
CA SER A 380 -35.27 -0.50 -21.42
C SER A 380 -34.09 -0.02 -20.57
N VAL A 381 -33.05 0.53 -21.20
CA VAL A 381 -31.91 1.11 -20.46
C VAL A 381 -32.39 2.16 -19.44
N SER A 382 -33.31 3.03 -19.84
CA SER A 382 -33.85 4.07 -18.96
C SER A 382 -34.55 3.49 -17.72
N GLN A 383 -35.33 2.42 -17.89
CA GLN A 383 -36.00 1.74 -16.79
C GLN A 383 -34.98 1.05 -15.86
N ALA A 384 -33.94 0.42 -16.41
CA ALA A 384 -32.89 -0.24 -15.64
C ALA A 384 -32.06 0.76 -14.80
N ILE A 385 -31.71 1.93 -15.36
CA ILE A 385 -31.05 3.00 -14.60
C ILE A 385 -31.96 3.54 -13.51
N LYS A 386 -33.24 3.84 -13.83
CA LYS A 386 -34.20 4.39 -12.86
C LYS A 386 -34.45 3.44 -11.68
N SER A 387 -34.38 2.14 -11.93
CA SER A 387 -34.50 1.09 -10.90
C SER A 387 -33.17 0.75 -10.20
N LYS A 388 -32.08 1.47 -10.49
CA LYS A 388 -30.73 1.24 -9.95
C LYS A 388 -30.20 -0.18 -10.21
N ARG A 389 -30.49 -0.70 -11.41
CA ARG A 389 -30.13 -2.06 -11.83
C ARG A 389 -28.99 -2.10 -12.85
N LEU A 390 -28.41 -0.97 -13.23
CA LEU A 390 -27.21 -0.93 -14.05
C LEU A 390 -26.01 -0.40 -13.26
N PHE A 391 -24.88 -1.05 -13.43
CA PHE A 391 -23.64 -0.75 -12.75
C PHE A 391 -22.48 -0.69 -13.75
N LEU A 392 -21.45 0.06 -13.40
CA LEU A 392 -20.27 0.33 -14.21
C LEU A 392 -19.01 -0.02 -13.43
N LEU A 393 -18.13 -0.80 -14.06
CA LEU A 393 -16.74 -0.94 -13.66
C LEU A 393 -15.90 -0.20 -14.71
N ASP A 394 -15.32 0.94 -14.34
CA ASP A 394 -14.69 1.85 -15.29
C ASP A 394 -13.20 2.07 -15.00
N TYR A 395 -12.35 1.44 -15.82
CA TYR A 395 -10.90 1.66 -15.82
C TYR A 395 -10.44 2.58 -16.96
N HIS A 396 -11.36 3.05 -17.80
CA HIS A 396 -11.07 3.81 -19.02
C HIS A 396 -10.20 5.03 -18.74
N ASP A 397 -10.65 5.92 -17.85
CA ASP A 397 -9.99 7.20 -17.61
C ASP A 397 -8.61 7.09 -16.97
N ILE A 398 -8.36 5.99 -16.23
CA ILE A 398 -7.05 5.73 -15.64
C ILE A 398 -6.08 5.17 -16.68
N TYR A 399 -6.54 4.35 -17.62
CA TYR A 399 -5.66 3.66 -18.58
C TYR A 399 -5.46 4.42 -19.89
N ILE A 400 -6.48 5.11 -20.43
CA ILE A 400 -6.41 5.80 -21.74
C ILE A 400 -5.17 6.70 -21.89
N PRO A 401 -4.78 7.53 -20.89
CA PRO A 401 -3.58 8.37 -21.00
C PRO A 401 -2.25 7.60 -21.16
N TYR A 402 -2.28 6.28 -20.97
CA TYR A 402 -1.10 5.42 -20.95
C TYR A 402 -1.13 4.32 -22.00
N THR A 403 -2.28 3.95 -22.59
CA THR A 403 -2.37 2.78 -23.50
C THR A 403 -1.39 2.87 -24.67
N ALA A 404 -1.36 4.01 -25.39
CA ALA A 404 -0.46 4.22 -26.52
C ALA A 404 1.02 4.09 -26.11
N ARG A 405 1.37 4.66 -24.95
CA ARG A 405 2.72 4.68 -24.40
C ARG A 405 3.16 3.34 -23.79
N ILE A 406 2.23 2.51 -23.34
CA ILE A 406 2.48 1.15 -22.87
C ILE A 406 2.68 0.24 -24.09
N ASN A 407 1.74 0.29 -25.04
CA ASN A 407 1.70 -0.61 -26.19
C ASN A 407 2.86 -0.38 -27.17
N SER A 408 3.49 0.79 -27.16
CA SER A 408 4.68 1.10 -27.97
C SER A 408 6.00 0.63 -27.34
N ARG A 409 6.00 0.05 -26.14
CA ARG A 409 7.25 -0.31 -25.43
C ARG A 409 7.87 -1.59 -25.95
N SER A 410 7.06 -2.62 -26.14
CA SER A 410 7.46 -3.92 -26.66
C SER A 410 6.25 -4.64 -27.22
N ASP A 411 6.48 -5.69 -28.00
CA ASP A 411 5.40 -6.56 -28.49
C ASP A 411 4.82 -7.46 -27.39
N ASP A 412 5.59 -7.69 -26.33
CA ASP A 412 5.21 -8.53 -25.19
C ASP A 412 4.23 -7.85 -24.21
N VAL A 413 4.13 -6.51 -24.22
CA VAL A 413 3.27 -5.78 -23.28
C VAL A 413 2.25 -4.95 -24.06
N LYS A 414 1.00 -5.39 -24.03
CA LYS A 414 -0.15 -4.68 -24.59
C LYS A 414 -1.25 -4.54 -23.55
N THR A 415 -2.01 -3.45 -23.64
CA THR A 415 -3.15 -3.19 -22.77
C THR A 415 -4.22 -2.38 -23.50
N TYR A 416 -5.45 -2.54 -23.03
CA TYR A 416 -6.60 -1.71 -23.38
C TYR A 416 -7.03 -0.91 -22.16
N ALA A 417 -7.83 0.13 -22.38
CA ALA A 417 -8.59 0.76 -21.32
C ALA A 417 -10.01 0.21 -21.34
N SER A 418 -10.41 -0.46 -20.27
CA SER A 418 -11.68 -1.20 -20.23
C SER A 418 -12.80 -0.47 -19.48
N ARG A 419 -14.03 -0.71 -19.94
CA ARG A 419 -15.26 -0.31 -19.27
C ARG A 419 -16.27 -1.44 -19.36
N SER A 420 -16.83 -1.85 -18.24
CA SER A 420 -17.77 -2.98 -18.17
C SER A 420 -19.10 -2.56 -17.58
N VAL A 421 -20.21 -2.94 -18.23
CA VAL A 421 -21.56 -2.69 -17.74
C VAL A 421 -22.12 -4.00 -17.17
N PHE A 422 -22.67 -3.91 -15.97
CA PHE A 422 -23.34 -5.01 -15.28
C PHE A 422 -24.81 -4.68 -15.05
N PHE A 423 -25.65 -5.71 -15.07
CA PHE A 423 -27.06 -5.64 -14.75
C PHE A 423 -27.35 -6.45 -13.48
N LEU A 424 -28.05 -5.85 -12.53
CA LEU A 424 -28.58 -6.55 -11.36
C LEU A 424 -29.88 -7.25 -11.74
N THR A 425 -29.88 -8.57 -11.77
CA THR A 425 -31.03 -9.43 -12.12
C THR A 425 -32.07 -9.44 -11.00
N ARG A 426 -33.26 -10.01 -11.28
CA ARG A 426 -34.34 -10.15 -10.28
C ARG A 426 -33.99 -11.11 -9.15
N ASP A 427 -33.09 -12.06 -9.39
CA ASP A 427 -32.61 -13.00 -8.37
C ASP A 427 -31.52 -12.40 -7.45
N GLY A 428 -31.10 -11.16 -7.70
CA GLY A 428 -30.14 -10.44 -6.87
C GLY A 428 -28.68 -10.67 -7.25
N THR A 429 -28.39 -11.28 -8.40
CA THR A 429 -27.03 -11.47 -8.92
C THR A 429 -26.64 -10.36 -9.91
N LEU A 430 -25.35 -10.09 -10.03
CA LEU A 430 -24.84 -9.22 -11.09
C LEU A 430 -24.51 -10.05 -12.32
N LYS A 431 -24.93 -9.57 -13.48
CA LYS A 431 -24.65 -10.15 -14.80
C LYS A 431 -23.86 -9.14 -15.64
N PRO A 432 -22.68 -9.49 -16.20
CA PRO A 432 -22.01 -8.62 -17.16
C PRO A 432 -22.81 -8.61 -18.47
N VAL A 433 -23.03 -7.43 -19.05
CA VAL A 433 -23.87 -7.29 -20.28
C VAL A 433 -23.13 -6.66 -21.45
N ALA A 434 -22.05 -5.92 -21.20
CA ALA A 434 -21.16 -5.41 -22.23
C ALA A 434 -19.79 -5.05 -21.66
N ILE A 435 -18.74 -5.18 -22.49
CA ILE A 435 -17.40 -4.70 -22.22
C ILE A 435 -16.95 -3.86 -23.42
N GLU A 436 -16.50 -2.64 -23.17
CA GLU A 436 -15.81 -1.79 -24.12
C GLU A 436 -14.30 -1.86 -23.86
N LEU A 437 -13.53 -2.18 -24.90
CA LEU A 437 -12.08 -2.10 -24.89
C LEU A 437 -11.64 -0.94 -25.79
N SER A 438 -10.93 0.02 -25.20
CA SER A 438 -10.55 1.26 -25.87
C SER A 438 -9.03 1.40 -25.98
N LEU A 439 -8.58 1.98 -27.09
CA LEU A 439 -7.21 2.44 -27.32
C LEU A 439 -7.21 3.95 -27.58
N GLY A 440 -6.34 4.67 -26.89
CA GLY A 440 -6.06 6.08 -27.19
C GLY A 440 -5.46 6.27 -28.59
N ALA A 441 -5.58 7.48 -29.14
CA ALA A 441 -4.94 7.84 -30.39
C ALA A 441 -3.42 7.65 -30.32
N THR A 442 -2.81 7.23 -31.43
CA THR A 442 -1.36 7.31 -31.63
C THR A 442 -1.05 8.36 -32.69
N LYS A 443 0.24 8.57 -33.01
CA LYS A 443 0.62 9.42 -34.14
C LYS A 443 0.08 8.88 -35.47
N ASP A 444 -0.09 7.57 -35.57
CA ASP A 444 -0.37 6.86 -36.83
C ASP A 444 -1.78 6.23 -36.87
N SER A 445 -2.51 6.22 -35.76
CA SER A 445 -3.83 5.61 -35.65
C SER A 445 -4.83 6.46 -34.86
N LYS A 446 -6.10 6.41 -35.30
CA LYS A 446 -7.23 7.02 -34.59
C LYS A 446 -7.54 6.23 -33.31
N PRO A 447 -8.21 6.84 -32.31
CA PRO A 447 -8.75 6.08 -31.18
C PRO A 447 -9.64 4.94 -31.67
N GLU A 448 -9.51 3.78 -31.02
CA GLU A 448 -10.31 2.58 -31.32
C GLU A 448 -11.14 2.21 -30.10
N ARG A 449 -12.39 1.79 -30.34
CA ARG A 449 -13.33 1.39 -29.29
C ARG A 449 -14.18 0.24 -29.78
N ASN A 450 -13.94 -0.94 -29.24
CA ASN A 450 -14.65 -2.16 -29.61
C ASN A 450 -15.54 -2.59 -28.45
N VAL A 451 -16.80 -2.91 -28.75
CA VAL A 451 -17.77 -3.39 -27.77
C VAL A 451 -17.99 -4.88 -27.97
N TYR A 452 -17.85 -5.63 -26.88
CA TYR A 452 -18.08 -7.06 -26.81
C TYR A 452 -19.29 -7.30 -25.90
N THR A 453 -20.12 -8.28 -26.25
CA THR A 453 -21.27 -8.72 -25.46
C THR A 453 -21.18 -10.21 -25.19
N PRO A 454 -21.84 -10.74 -24.14
CA PRO A 454 -21.86 -12.18 -23.86
C PRO A 454 -22.17 -13.02 -25.09
N GLY A 455 -21.27 -13.94 -25.41
CA GLY A 455 -21.37 -14.94 -26.49
C GLY A 455 -21.50 -16.36 -25.93
N GLU A 456 -21.90 -17.31 -26.77
CA GLU A 456 -22.05 -18.71 -26.37
C GLU A 456 -20.69 -19.42 -26.28
N ASP A 457 -20.54 -20.30 -25.30
CA ASP A 457 -19.31 -21.08 -25.14
C ASP A 457 -19.04 -21.95 -26.37
N GLY A 458 -17.79 -21.94 -26.84
CA GLY A 458 -17.37 -22.68 -28.03
C GLY A 458 -17.55 -21.94 -29.35
N THR A 459 -18.13 -20.73 -29.36
CA THR A 459 -18.18 -19.87 -30.55
C THR A 459 -17.03 -18.86 -30.57
N GLU A 460 -16.80 -18.23 -31.74
CA GLU A 460 -15.84 -17.13 -31.86
C GLU A 460 -16.23 -15.96 -30.95
N GLU A 461 -17.52 -15.64 -30.85
CA GLU A 461 -18.05 -14.59 -29.98
C GLU A 461 -17.82 -14.93 -28.49
N GLY A 462 -18.01 -16.19 -28.09
CA GLY A 462 -17.70 -16.64 -26.73
C GLY A 462 -16.21 -16.52 -26.40
N ALA A 463 -15.33 -16.86 -27.35
CA ALA A 463 -13.89 -16.70 -27.19
C ALA A 463 -13.49 -15.22 -27.08
N LEU A 464 -14.03 -14.34 -27.93
CA LEU A 464 -13.81 -12.90 -27.88
C LEU A 464 -14.34 -12.29 -26.57
N TRP A 465 -15.49 -12.77 -26.08
CA TRP A 465 -16.04 -12.35 -24.79
C TRP A 465 -15.12 -12.72 -23.62
N LEU A 466 -14.59 -13.95 -23.61
CA LEU A 466 -13.63 -14.37 -22.59
C LEU A 466 -12.33 -13.54 -22.63
N LEU A 467 -11.83 -13.19 -23.82
CA LEU A 467 -10.69 -12.30 -23.99
C LEU A 467 -11.01 -10.87 -23.50
N ALA A 468 -12.22 -10.39 -23.73
CA ALA A 468 -12.67 -9.09 -23.22
C ALA A 468 -12.69 -9.07 -21.68
N LYS A 469 -13.26 -10.09 -21.04
CA LYS A 469 -13.22 -10.25 -19.56
C LYS A 469 -11.78 -10.34 -19.03
N THR A 470 -10.90 -11.07 -19.73
CA THR A 470 -9.48 -11.15 -19.38
C THR A 470 -8.81 -9.78 -19.40
N ASN A 471 -9.08 -8.95 -20.40
CA ASN A 471 -8.54 -7.58 -20.46
C ASN A 471 -9.06 -6.68 -19.33
N VAL A 472 -10.32 -6.84 -18.93
CA VAL A 472 -10.84 -6.16 -17.73
C VAL A 472 -10.07 -6.59 -16.48
N ARG A 473 -9.81 -7.89 -16.31
CA ARG A 473 -9.00 -8.40 -15.18
C ARG A 473 -7.56 -7.92 -15.21
N ILE A 474 -6.97 -7.75 -16.38
CA ILE A 474 -5.63 -7.17 -16.53
C ILE A 474 -5.60 -5.71 -16.07
N ASN A 475 -6.62 -4.92 -16.38
CA ASN A 475 -6.75 -3.55 -15.88
C ASN A 475 -7.02 -3.53 -14.37
N GLU A 476 -7.92 -4.38 -13.88
CA GLU A 476 -8.25 -4.49 -12.46
C GLU A 476 -7.02 -4.89 -11.63
N ALA A 477 -6.22 -5.86 -12.09
CA ALA A 477 -5.02 -6.29 -11.38
C ALA A 477 -4.00 -5.16 -11.22
N GLY A 478 -3.76 -4.39 -12.30
CA GLY A 478 -2.88 -3.22 -12.25
C GLY A 478 -3.44 -2.12 -11.34
N TYR A 479 -4.72 -1.74 -11.53
CA TYR A 479 -5.39 -0.76 -10.70
C TYR A 479 -5.38 -1.17 -9.22
N HIS A 480 -5.74 -2.41 -8.91
CA HIS A 480 -5.78 -2.94 -7.56
C HIS A 480 -4.40 -2.82 -6.92
N GLN A 481 -3.33 -3.31 -7.56
CA GLN A 481 -2.02 -3.29 -6.93
C GLN A 481 -1.53 -1.87 -6.64
N VAL A 482 -1.56 -0.97 -7.62
CA VAL A 482 -0.92 0.35 -7.45
C VAL A 482 -1.83 1.44 -6.88
N ILE A 483 -3.15 1.28 -6.99
CA ILE A 483 -4.14 2.24 -6.48
C ILE A 483 -4.90 1.62 -5.31
N GLY A 484 -5.71 0.59 -5.55
CA GLY A 484 -6.61 0.02 -4.55
C GLY A 484 -5.91 -0.48 -3.27
N HIS A 485 -4.71 -1.05 -3.44
CA HIS A 485 -3.88 -1.59 -2.39
C HIS A 485 -2.78 -0.58 -2.02
N TRP A 486 -1.80 -0.36 -2.89
CA TRP A 486 -0.65 0.48 -2.55
C TRP A 486 -1.02 1.92 -2.16
N LEU A 487 -1.74 2.66 -3.02
CA LEU A 487 -2.04 4.06 -2.72
C LEU A 487 -2.97 4.20 -1.52
N LEU A 488 -4.14 3.55 -1.60
CA LEU A 488 -5.25 3.76 -0.69
C LEU A 488 -5.03 3.17 0.71
N THR A 489 -4.09 2.23 0.87
CA THR A 489 -3.68 1.72 2.19
C THR A 489 -2.26 2.15 2.54
N HIS A 490 -1.25 1.58 1.87
CA HIS A 490 0.17 1.71 2.23
C HIS A 490 0.68 3.16 2.18
N ALA A 491 0.53 3.85 1.04
CA ALA A 491 1.11 5.17 0.84
C ALA A 491 0.39 6.27 1.63
N ILE A 492 -0.95 6.19 1.77
CA ILE A 492 -1.75 7.19 2.47
C ILE A 492 -1.58 7.14 3.99
N ILE A 493 -1.41 5.95 4.56
CA ILE A 493 -1.27 5.82 6.02
C ILE A 493 0.12 6.26 6.51
N GLU A 494 1.18 6.08 5.72
CA GLU A 494 2.56 6.40 6.12
C GLU A 494 2.77 7.85 6.62
N PRO A 495 2.25 8.91 5.94
CA PRO A 495 2.27 10.27 6.48
C PRO A 495 1.62 10.42 7.87
N ILE A 496 0.56 9.65 8.14
CA ILE A 496 -0.19 9.67 9.41
C ILE A 496 0.65 9.01 10.52
N ILE A 497 1.37 7.94 10.19
CA ILE A 497 2.34 7.31 11.10
C ILE A 497 3.43 8.32 11.47
N ILE A 498 4.08 8.91 10.45
CA ILE A 498 5.14 9.90 10.65
C ILE A 498 4.63 11.09 11.48
N ALA A 499 3.43 11.61 11.19
CA ALA A 499 2.83 12.70 11.96
C ALA A 499 2.56 12.32 13.42
N THR A 500 2.06 11.10 13.66
CA THR A 500 1.75 10.61 15.00
C THR A 500 3.01 10.55 15.87
N HIS A 501 4.10 9.96 15.36
CA HIS A 501 5.36 9.89 16.10
C HIS A 501 6.01 11.27 16.29
N ARG A 502 5.86 12.19 15.34
CA ARG A 502 6.45 13.53 15.42
C ARG A 502 5.73 14.48 16.37
N GLN A 503 4.41 14.33 16.55
CA GLN A 503 3.58 15.34 17.20
C GLN A 503 2.86 14.85 18.45
N LEU A 504 2.60 13.55 18.58
CA LEU A 504 1.89 12.99 19.72
C LEU A 504 2.85 12.24 20.63
N SER A 505 3.04 12.74 21.84
CA SER A 505 3.83 12.05 22.86
C SER A 505 3.25 10.65 23.12
N ARG A 506 4.10 9.70 23.56
CA ARG A 506 3.68 8.37 24.01
C ARG A 506 2.63 8.39 25.13
N MET A 507 2.54 9.49 25.88
CA MET A 507 1.49 9.72 26.89
C MET A 507 0.15 10.14 26.29
N HIS A 508 0.11 10.62 25.05
CA HIS A 508 -1.09 11.15 24.44
C HIS A 508 -2.12 10.02 24.18
N PRO A 509 -3.40 10.19 24.56
CA PRO A 509 -4.40 9.14 24.39
C PRO A 509 -4.58 8.74 22.91
N VAL A 510 -4.57 9.71 21.98
CA VAL A 510 -4.65 9.42 20.54
C VAL A 510 -3.42 8.67 20.02
N TYR A 511 -2.22 8.92 20.55
CA TYR A 511 -1.03 8.11 20.19
C TYR A 511 -1.29 6.64 20.55
N LYS A 512 -1.71 6.38 21.80
CA LYS A 512 -1.98 5.02 22.28
C LYS A 512 -3.10 4.33 21.51
N LEU A 513 -4.10 5.09 21.07
CA LEU A 513 -5.18 4.60 20.22
C LEU A 513 -4.67 4.18 18.83
N LEU A 514 -3.80 4.98 18.21
CA LEU A 514 -3.41 4.81 16.81
C LEU A 514 -2.25 3.82 16.60
N ILE A 515 -1.24 3.79 17.48
CA ILE A 515 -0.03 2.97 17.26
C ILE A 515 -0.30 1.48 16.94
N PRO A 516 -1.28 0.80 17.57
CA PRO A 516 -1.58 -0.59 17.21
C PRO A 516 -1.97 -0.79 15.73
N HIS A 517 -2.49 0.25 15.07
CA HIS A 517 -2.92 0.22 13.67
C HIS A 517 -1.81 0.53 12.67
N PHE A 518 -0.61 0.91 13.15
CA PHE A 518 0.51 1.31 12.29
C PHE A 518 1.59 0.22 12.15
N LEU A 519 1.46 -0.83 12.96
CA LEU A 519 2.45 -1.89 13.10
C LEU A 519 2.92 -2.39 11.73
N ASN A 520 4.24 -2.41 11.53
CA ASN A 520 4.95 -2.90 10.35
C ASN A 520 4.71 -2.15 9.03
N THR A 521 3.90 -1.09 9.02
CA THR A 521 3.57 -0.44 7.74
C THR A 521 4.77 0.28 7.13
N MET A 522 5.56 1.00 7.93
CA MET A 522 6.73 1.71 7.42
C MET A 522 7.81 0.75 6.91
N ASP A 523 8.03 -0.38 7.59
CA ASP A 523 8.98 -1.42 7.19
C ASP A 523 8.55 -2.10 5.87
N ALA A 524 7.27 -2.46 5.77
CA ALA A 524 6.69 -2.99 4.54
C ALA A 524 6.78 -1.99 3.37
N ASN A 525 6.44 -0.72 3.61
CA ASN A 525 6.51 0.33 2.57
C ASN A 525 7.94 0.55 2.10
N GLN A 526 8.89 0.61 3.04
CA GLN A 526 10.29 0.78 2.73
C GLN A 526 10.83 -0.37 1.87
N THR A 527 10.42 -1.61 2.18
CA THR A 527 10.74 -2.80 1.38
C THR A 527 10.11 -2.74 0.00
N ALA A 528 8.83 -2.40 -0.09
CA ALA A 528 8.10 -2.28 -1.34
C ALA A 528 8.73 -1.26 -2.31
N ARG A 529 9.24 -0.14 -1.80
CA ARG A 529 9.93 0.86 -2.65
C ARG A 529 11.18 0.32 -3.31
N GLN A 530 11.83 -0.69 -2.75
CA GLN A 530 13.11 -1.20 -3.26
C GLN A 530 12.95 -2.37 -4.24
N SER A 531 12.04 -3.30 -3.96
CA SER A 531 11.91 -4.54 -4.75
C SER A 531 10.62 -4.60 -5.57
N LEU A 532 9.53 -4.00 -5.05
CA LEU A 532 8.21 -4.07 -5.67
C LEU A 532 7.99 -2.94 -6.68
N LEU A 533 8.23 -1.70 -6.26
CA LEU A 533 7.87 -0.47 -6.97
C LEU A 533 9.04 0.25 -7.62
N ALA A 534 10.28 -0.18 -7.33
CA ALA A 534 11.46 0.37 -7.95
C ALA A 534 11.42 0.18 -9.48
N ALA A 535 12.19 0.98 -10.19
CA ALA A 535 12.39 0.84 -11.63
C ALA A 535 12.93 -0.56 -11.97
N GLY A 536 12.21 -1.31 -12.79
CA GLY A 536 12.51 -2.72 -13.10
C GLY A 536 12.15 -3.70 -11.98
N GLY A 537 11.45 -3.25 -10.94
CA GLY A 537 10.90 -4.10 -9.88
C GLY A 537 9.69 -4.92 -10.34
N PHE A 538 9.11 -5.67 -9.40
CA PHE A 538 8.04 -6.64 -9.69
C PHE A 538 6.83 -6.01 -10.39
N VAL A 539 6.36 -4.85 -9.94
CA VAL A 539 5.15 -4.21 -10.49
C VAL A 539 5.36 -3.80 -11.95
N GLU A 540 6.50 -3.19 -12.27
CA GLU A 540 6.75 -2.72 -13.65
C GLU A 540 6.96 -3.85 -14.66
N THR A 541 7.35 -5.03 -14.17
CA THR A 541 7.70 -6.19 -14.99
C THR A 541 6.54 -7.20 -15.14
N ASN A 542 5.58 -7.22 -14.20
CA ASN A 542 4.51 -8.22 -14.17
C ASN A 542 3.09 -7.65 -14.33
N PHE A 543 2.90 -6.32 -14.35
CA PHE A 543 1.59 -5.70 -14.55
C PHE A 543 1.53 -4.88 -15.82
N SER A 544 0.34 -4.83 -16.42
CA SER A 544 0.06 -4.10 -17.67
C SER A 544 0.33 -2.60 -17.59
N SER A 545 0.26 -2.01 -16.40
CA SER A 545 0.60 -0.60 -16.14
C SER A 545 2.10 -0.30 -16.32
N SER A 546 2.96 -1.33 -16.28
CA SER A 546 4.40 -1.28 -16.54
C SER A 546 5.09 -0.10 -15.82
N VAL A 547 6.01 0.60 -16.49
CA VAL A 547 6.78 1.72 -15.92
C VAL A 547 5.95 2.95 -15.57
N TYR A 548 4.66 2.98 -15.93
CA TYR A 548 3.75 4.08 -15.64
C TYR A 548 2.91 3.84 -14.37
N SER A 549 3.06 2.68 -13.74
CA SER A 549 2.29 2.26 -12.56
C SER A 549 2.23 3.34 -11.46
N MET A 550 3.37 3.90 -11.08
CA MET A 550 3.42 4.91 -10.03
C MET A 550 2.89 6.28 -10.49
N GLN A 551 3.03 6.62 -11.78
CA GLN A 551 2.38 7.83 -12.32
C GLN A 551 0.85 7.69 -12.32
N MET A 552 0.32 6.53 -12.70
CA MET A 552 -1.12 6.23 -12.65
C MET A 552 -1.65 6.39 -11.22
N SER A 553 -0.92 5.84 -10.24
CA SER A 553 -1.23 6.03 -8.82
C SER A 553 -1.25 7.51 -8.42
N SER A 554 -0.28 8.31 -8.86
CA SER A 554 -0.27 9.75 -8.59
C SER A 554 -1.43 10.51 -9.23
N LYS A 555 -1.84 10.14 -10.44
CA LYS A 555 -3.04 10.72 -11.07
C LYS A 555 -4.31 10.34 -10.31
N ALA A 556 -4.42 9.11 -9.82
CA ALA A 556 -5.53 8.70 -8.94
C ALA A 556 -5.55 9.52 -7.64
N TYR A 557 -4.38 9.79 -7.04
CA TYR A 557 -4.27 10.59 -5.82
C TYR A 557 -4.83 12.03 -5.97
N LYS A 558 -4.82 12.63 -7.17
CA LYS A 558 -5.46 13.95 -7.40
C LYS A 558 -6.95 13.96 -7.03
N LYS A 559 -7.64 12.84 -7.26
CA LYS A 559 -9.07 12.66 -6.98
C LYS A 559 -9.33 12.14 -5.55
N TRP A 560 -8.29 11.77 -4.81
CA TRP A 560 -8.43 11.21 -3.46
C TRP A 560 -8.92 12.26 -2.45
N ARG A 561 -9.80 11.85 -1.54
CA ARG A 561 -10.38 12.70 -0.49
C ARG A 561 -10.49 11.92 0.81
N PHE A 562 -9.83 12.42 1.86
CA PHE A 562 -9.77 11.75 3.16
C PHE A 562 -11.17 11.48 3.77
N ASN A 563 -12.08 12.46 3.67
CA ASN A 563 -13.44 12.36 4.20
C ASN A 563 -14.35 11.39 3.42
N GLU A 564 -13.91 10.95 2.23
CA GLU A 564 -14.64 9.98 1.41
C GLU A 564 -14.15 8.54 1.64
N GLN A 565 -13.11 8.32 2.46
CA GLN A 565 -12.57 6.98 2.72
C GLN A 565 -13.36 6.19 3.77
N ALA A 566 -14.27 6.85 4.49
CA ALA A 566 -15.19 6.16 5.38
C ALA A 566 -16.13 5.29 4.55
N LEU A 567 -16.23 4.00 4.89
CA LEU A 567 -17.02 3.02 4.13
C LEU A 567 -18.44 3.51 3.77
N PRO A 568 -19.23 4.14 4.68
CA PRO A 568 -20.54 4.67 4.29
C PRO A 568 -20.47 5.79 3.26
N SER A 569 -19.47 6.67 3.33
CA SER A 569 -19.27 7.75 2.36
C SER A 569 -18.82 7.22 1.01
N ASP A 570 -17.94 6.22 1.00
CA ASP A 570 -17.43 5.56 -0.20
C ASP A 570 -18.57 4.87 -0.97
N LEU A 571 -19.42 4.11 -0.28
CA LEU A 571 -20.57 3.42 -0.89
C LEU A 571 -21.65 4.37 -1.44
N LEU A 572 -21.75 5.59 -0.90
CA LEU A 572 -22.72 6.59 -1.35
C LEU A 572 -22.25 7.38 -2.57
N LYS A 573 -20.94 7.48 -2.76
CA LYS A 573 -20.29 8.20 -3.86
C LYS A 573 -20.44 7.44 -5.17
#